data_AF-A0A7V0P343-F1
#
_entry.id   AF-A0A7V0P343-F1
#
_cell.length_a   1.000
_cell.length_b   1.000
_cell.length_c   1.000
_cell.angle_alpha   90.00
_cell.angle_beta   90.00
_cell.angle_gamma   90.00
#
_symmetry.space_group_name_H-M   'P 1'
#
loop_
_entity.id
_entity.type
_entity.pdbx_description
1 polymer ?
#
loop_
_entity_poly.entity_id
_entity_poly.type
_entity_poly.pdbx_seq_one_letter_code
_entity_poly.pdbx_strand_id
1 'polypeptide(L)'
;MKILWAPWRMEYVSSDNKGECIFCPGEDRSRDEQRLILCIGNLSIILMNRFPYINGHLLIAPLRHVSSLDALSSEEKLDLITQVEKSIGILKEALRPEGFNVGLNLGKIAGAGVEDHIHFHIVPRW
;
A
#
# COMPACT_ATOMS: atom_id res chain seq x y z
N MET A 1 10.72 -20.99 7.38
CA MET A 1 10.23 -19.92 6.48
C MET A 1 9.31 -20.57 5.45
N LYS A 2 8.03 -20.18 5.37
CA LYS A 2 7.13 -20.62 4.27
C LYS A 2 7.44 -19.77 3.04
N ILE A 3 7.69 -20.42 1.89
CA ILE A 3 7.94 -19.73 0.62
C ILE A 3 6.60 -19.28 0.03
N LEU A 4 6.50 -18.01 -0.38
CA LEU A 4 5.39 -17.48 -1.16
C LEU A 4 5.81 -17.40 -2.63
N TRP A 5 5.10 -18.11 -3.50
CA TRP A 5 5.33 -18.07 -4.94
C TRP A 5 4.40 -17.03 -5.58
N ALA A 6 4.98 -16.01 -6.21
CA ALA A 6 4.23 -14.93 -6.86
C ALA A 6 4.73 -14.68 -8.30
N PRO A 7 4.60 -15.66 -9.21
CA PRO A 7 5.14 -15.57 -10.57
C PRO A 7 4.55 -14.42 -11.40
N TRP A 8 3.33 -13.97 -11.09
CA TRP A 8 2.71 -12.79 -11.73
C TRP A 8 3.48 -11.48 -11.48
N ARG A 9 4.40 -11.44 -10.51
CA ARG A 9 5.25 -10.27 -10.24
C ARG A 9 6.40 -10.12 -11.25
N MET A 10 6.63 -11.11 -12.12
CA MET A 10 7.72 -11.06 -13.11
C MET A 10 7.59 -9.84 -14.04
N GLU A 11 6.36 -9.43 -14.38
CA GLU A 11 6.12 -8.22 -15.17
C GLU A 11 6.62 -6.96 -14.46
N TYR A 12 6.33 -6.82 -13.16
CA TYR A 12 6.81 -5.69 -12.36
C TYR A 12 8.34 -5.68 -12.25
N VAL A 13 8.94 -6.84 -11.96
CA VAL A 13 10.40 -6.97 -11.80
C VAL A 13 11.14 -6.67 -13.11
N SER A 14 10.53 -7.00 -14.25
CA SER A 14 11.12 -6.78 -15.57
C SER A 14 10.83 -5.39 -16.14
N SER A 15 9.91 -4.63 -15.54
CA SER A 15 9.53 -3.30 -16.02
C SER A 15 10.44 -2.20 -15.46
N ASP A 16 10.93 -1.32 -16.34
CA ASP A 16 11.55 -0.05 -15.96
C ASP A 16 10.45 0.93 -15.54
N ASN A 17 10.00 0.85 -14.29
CA ASN A 17 8.94 1.71 -13.75
C ASN A 17 9.44 3.14 -13.52
N LYS A 18 9.55 3.91 -14.62
CA LYS A 18 9.69 5.37 -14.60
C LYS A 18 8.31 6.03 -14.80
N GLY A 19 7.37 5.67 -13.94
CA GLY A 19 6.01 6.21 -13.95
C GLY A 19 5.79 7.28 -12.89
N GLU A 20 4.66 7.98 -12.99
CA GLU A 20 4.16 8.86 -11.94
C GLU A 20 3.91 8.07 -10.64
N CYS A 21 3.99 8.75 -9.48
CA CYS A 21 3.76 8.10 -8.19
C CYS A 21 2.33 7.55 -8.08
N ILE A 22 2.20 6.24 -7.89
CA ILE A 22 0.89 5.57 -7.80
C ILE A 22 0.03 6.07 -6.63
N PHE A 23 0.66 6.59 -5.57
CA PHE A 23 0.01 7.12 -4.37
C PHE A 23 -0.41 8.59 -4.50
N CYS A 24 0.04 9.29 -5.53
CA CYS A 24 -0.43 10.63 -5.84
C CYS A 24 -1.67 10.53 -6.75
N PRO A 25 -2.89 10.77 -6.25
CA PRO A 25 -4.10 10.52 -7.03
C PRO A 25 -4.27 11.50 -8.21
N GLY A 26 -3.67 12.69 -8.16
CA GLY A 26 -3.91 13.73 -9.16
C GLY A 26 -5.36 14.26 -9.09
N GLU A 27 -5.74 15.09 -10.07
CA GLU A 27 -7.07 15.71 -10.13
C GLU A 27 -8.11 14.82 -10.84
N ASP A 28 -7.68 14.02 -11.82
CA ASP A 28 -8.55 13.16 -12.61
C ASP A 28 -8.92 11.88 -11.84
N ARG A 29 -10.17 11.84 -11.35
CA ARG A 29 -10.72 10.71 -10.59
C ARG A 29 -11.44 9.67 -11.44
N SER A 30 -11.56 9.89 -12.75
CA SER A 30 -12.26 8.95 -13.65
C SER A 30 -11.55 7.59 -13.77
N ARG A 31 -10.27 7.54 -13.40
CA ARG A 31 -9.40 6.36 -13.51
C ARG A 31 -9.10 5.68 -12.18
N ASP A 32 -9.75 6.07 -11.09
CA ASP A 32 -9.48 5.52 -9.76
C ASP A 32 -9.63 3.99 -9.69
N GLU A 33 -10.68 3.45 -10.29
CA GLU A 33 -10.93 2.00 -10.33
C GLU A 33 -9.80 1.26 -11.07
N GLN A 34 -9.37 1.78 -12.22
CA GLN A 34 -8.28 1.22 -13.02
C GLN A 34 -6.94 1.28 -12.27
N ARG A 35 -6.77 2.27 -11.40
CA ARG A 35 -5.61 2.43 -10.51
C ARG A 35 -5.73 1.64 -9.22
N LEU A 36 -6.83 0.92 -9.02
CA LEU A 36 -7.13 0.14 -7.83
C LEU A 36 -7.19 0.97 -6.55
N ILE A 37 -7.57 2.25 -6.67
CA ILE A 37 -7.80 3.13 -5.52
C ILE A 37 -9.12 2.73 -4.87
N LEU A 38 -9.06 2.34 -3.59
CA LEU A 38 -10.23 1.96 -2.81
C LEU A 38 -10.84 3.17 -2.10
N CYS A 39 -9.99 4.05 -1.57
CA CYS A 39 -10.43 5.20 -0.80
C CYS A 39 -9.39 6.31 -0.84
N ILE A 40 -9.87 7.55 -0.92
CA ILE A 40 -9.09 8.76 -0.69
C ILE A 40 -9.71 9.46 0.51
N GLY A 41 -8.97 9.46 1.62
CA GLY A 41 -9.35 10.16 2.84
C GLY A 41 -8.85 11.61 2.84
N ASN A 42 -8.81 12.21 4.03
CA ASN A 42 -8.33 13.60 4.18
C ASN A 42 -6.81 13.70 4.16
N LEU A 43 -6.11 12.70 4.72
CA LEU A 43 -4.64 12.70 4.85
C LEU A 43 -3.97 11.46 4.24
N SER A 44 -4.75 10.47 3.82
CA SER A 44 -4.24 9.20 3.30
C SER A 44 -5.03 8.68 2.11
N ILE A 45 -4.39 7.75 1.39
CA ILE A 45 -4.95 7.01 0.27
C ILE A 45 -4.77 5.51 0.52
N ILE A 46 -5.78 4.73 0.11
CA ILE A 46 -5.79 3.27 0.23
C ILE A 46 -5.97 2.68 -1.17
N LEU A 47 -5.08 1.75 -1.53
CA LEU A 47 -5.10 1.04 -2.81
C LEU A 47 -5.02 -0.48 -2.60
N MET A 48 -5.52 -1.25 -3.56
CA MET A 48 -5.09 -2.65 -3.69
C MET A 48 -3.72 -2.71 -4.37
N ASN A 49 -2.85 -3.57 -3.87
CA ASN A 49 -1.58 -3.79 -4.52
C ASN A 49 -1.80 -4.51 -5.86
N ARG A 50 -1.39 -3.89 -6.97
CA ARG A 50 -1.47 -4.48 -8.32
C ARG A 50 -0.65 -5.76 -8.46
N PHE A 51 0.40 -5.89 -7.66
CA PHE A 51 1.30 -7.05 -7.63
C PHE A 51 1.28 -7.69 -6.23
N PRO A 52 0.13 -8.24 -5.80
CA PRO A 52 -0.06 -8.65 -4.43
C PRO A 52 0.84 -9.84 -4.07
N TYR A 53 1.25 -9.96 -2.79
CA TYR A 53 1.85 -11.19 -2.29
C TYR A 53 0.78 -12.28 -2.16
N ILE A 54 -0.44 -11.87 -1.79
CA ILE A 54 -1.61 -12.72 -1.64
C ILE A 54 -2.88 -11.86 -1.76
N ASN A 55 -4.03 -12.49 -1.99
CA ASN A 55 -5.31 -11.81 -2.12
C ASN A 55 -5.61 -10.91 -0.92
N GLY A 56 -6.14 -9.72 -1.20
CA GLY A 56 -6.42 -8.70 -0.18
C GLY A 56 -5.20 -7.91 0.29
N HIS A 57 -4.06 -7.98 -0.40
CA HIS A 57 -2.90 -7.12 -0.12
C HIS A 57 -3.22 -5.65 -0.41
N LEU A 58 -3.31 -4.84 0.64
CA LEU A 58 -3.57 -3.41 0.55
C LEU A 58 -2.30 -2.59 0.78
N LEU A 59 -2.30 -1.39 0.20
CA LEU A 59 -1.31 -0.35 0.41
C LEU A 59 -2.00 0.89 1.02
N ILE A 60 -1.39 1.48 2.04
CA ILE A 60 -1.87 2.74 2.65
C ILE A 60 -0.73 3.74 2.68
N ALA A 61 -0.92 4.91 2.10
CA ALA A 61 0.09 5.96 2.00
C ALA A 61 -0.48 7.32 2.42
N PRO A 62 0.35 8.28 2.88
CA PRO A 62 -0.08 9.65 3.08
C PRO A 62 -0.42 10.26 1.72
N LEU A 63 -1.35 11.21 1.68
CA LEU A 63 -1.64 11.97 0.45
C LEU A 63 -0.46 12.86 0.05
N ARG A 64 0.22 13.42 1.05
CA ARG A 64 1.45 14.18 0.82
C ARG A 64 2.56 13.23 0.42
N HIS A 65 3.28 13.60 -0.63
CA HIS A 65 4.42 12.82 -1.13
C HIS A 65 5.62 12.98 -0.20
N VAL A 66 5.88 11.95 0.62
CA VAL A 66 7.01 11.91 1.55
C VAL A 66 7.66 10.53 1.59
N SER A 67 8.99 10.51 1.69
CA SER A 67 9.81 9.30 1.64
C SER A 67 10.23 8.76 3.02
N SER A 68 9.90 9.45 4.12
CA SER A 68 10.33 9.05 5.46
C SER A 68 9.28 9.27 6.55
N LEU A 69 9.36 8.47 7.61
CA LEU A 69 8.44 8.53 8.75
C LEU A 69 8.61 9.79 9.61
N ASP A 70 9.82 10.33 9.70
CA ASP A 70 10.13 11.54 10.44
C ASP A 70 9.62 12.81 9.76
N ALA A 71 9.39 12.76 8.44
CA ALA A 71 8.79 13.85 7.68
C ALA A 71 7.26 13.96 7.89
N LEU A 72 6.61 12.94 8.43
CA LEU A 72 5.16 12.93 8.67
C LEU A 72 4.77 13.82 9.88
N SER A 73 3.66 14.54 9.73
CA SER A 73 3.01 15.22 10.84
C SER A 73 2.38 14.23 11.82
N SER A 74 2.04 14.69 13.02
CA SER A 74 1.35 13.86 14.03
C SER A 74 -0.03 13.42 13.56
N GLU A 75 -0.74 14.30 12.84
CA GLU A 75 -2.05 14.04 12.26
C GLU A 75 -1.97 13.00 11.15
N GLU A 76 -0.98 13.09 10.26
CA GLU A 76 -0.77 12.09 9.20
C GLU A 76 -0.43 10.72 9.80
N LYS A 77 0.43 10.67 10.83
CA LYS A 77 0.76 9.42 11.53
C LYS A 77 -0.49 8.77 12.13
N LEU A 78 -1.31 9.56 12.81
CA LEU A 78 -2.55 9.08 13.43
C LEU A 78 -3.55 8.58 12.37
N ASP A 79 -3.77 9.35 11.30
CA ASP A 79 -4.67 8.95 10.21
C ASP A 79 -4.21 7.65 9.54
N LEU A 80 -2.91 7.52 9.23
CA LEU A 80 -2.35 6.31 8.64
C LEU A 80 -2.60 5.07 9.50
N ILE A 81 -2.31 5.13 10.80
CA ILE A 81 -2.53 4.01 11.72
C ILE A 81 -4.04 3.72 11.87
N THR A 82 -4.88 4.75 11.90
CA THR A 82 -6.34 4.59 11.95
C THR A 82 -6.86 3.88 10.69
N GLN A 83 -6.38 4.26 9.50
CA GLN A 83 -6.74 3.57 8.26
C GLN A 83 -6.22 2.14 8.23
N VAL A 84 -5.01 1.86 8.75
CA VAL A 84 -4.49 0.50 8.89
C VAL A 84 -5.43 -0.36 9.73
N GLU A 85 -5.83 0.11 10.90
CA GLU A 85 -6.77 -0.61 11.78
C GLU A 85 -8.11 -0.87 11.07
N LYS A 86 -8.68 0.15 10.43
CA LYS A 86 -9.94 0.05 9.69
C LYS A 86 -9.84 -0.96 8.54
N SER A 87 -8.76 -0.92 7.76
CA SER A 87 -8.52 -1.86 6.66
C SER A 87 -8.41 -3.30 7.15
N ILE A 88 -7.75 -3.54 8.29
CA ILE A 88 -7.71 -4.87 8.91
C ILE A 88 -9.12 -5.34 9.28
N GLY A 89 -9.94 -4.48 9.88
CA GLY A 89 -11.34 -4.79 10.20
C GLY A 89 -12.15 -5.20 8.97
N ILE A 90 -12.05 -4.43 7.89
CA ILE A 90 -12.73 -4.73 6.61
C ILE A 90 -12.24 -6.07 6.03
N LEU A 91 -10.93 -6.32 6.03
CA LEU A 91 -10.37 -7.57 5.50
C LEU A 91 -10.78 -8.79 6.34
N LYS A 92 -10.93 -8.63 7.66
CA LYS A 92 -11.47 -9.69 8.54
C LYS A 92 -12.88 -10.08 8.15
N GLU A 93 -13.74 -9.11 7.89
CA GLU A 93 -15.12 -9.36 7.46
C GLU A 93 -15.18 -9.99 6.06
N ALA A 94 -14.45 -9.42 5.11
CA ALA A 94 -14.53 -9.80 3.70
C ALA A 94 -13.86 -11.15 3.39
N LEU A 95 -12.71 -11.45 4.02
CA LEU A 95 -11.85 -12.57 3.62
C LEU A 95 -11.60 -13.59 4.74
N ARG A 96 -11.95 -13.28 5.99
CA ARG A 96 -11.74 -14.14 7.18
C ARG A 96 -10.31 -14.74 7.29
N PRO A 97 -9.24 -13.94 7.17
CA PRO A 97 -7.88 -14.40 7.41
C PRO A 97 -7.64 -14.74 8.88
N GLU A 98 -6.67 -15.61 9.13
CA GLU A 98 -6.26 -16.04 10.48
C GLU A 98 -5.21 -15.09 11.09
N GLY A 99 -4.59 -14.24 10.27
CA GLY A 99 -3.62 -13.26 10.71
C GLY A 99 -3.24 -12.24 9.63
N PHE A 100 -2.31 -11.34 9.95
CA PHE A 100 -1.84 -10.30 9.04
C PHE A 100 -0.33 -10.07 9.21
N ASN A 101 0.35 -9.75 8.12
CA ASN A 101 1.60 -9.00 8.17
C ASN A 101 1.31 -7.54 7.85
N VAL A 102 1.78 -6.65 8.72
CA VAL A 102 1.66 -5.20 8.56
C VAL A 102 3.03 -4.59 8.73
N GLY A 103 3.43 -3.73 7.80
CA GLY A 103 4.74 -3.10 7.85
C GLY A 103 5.00 -2.20 6.67
N LEU A 104 6.17 -1.58 6.66
CA LEU A 104 6.63 -0.72 5.59
C LEU A 104 8.13 -0.95 5.38
N ASN A 105 8.62 -0.67 4.18
CA ASN A 105 10.03 -0.76 3.84
C ASN A 105 10.56 0.67 3.65
N LEU A 106 11.68 1.02 4.31
CA LEU A 106 12.33 2.33 4.19
C LEU A 106 13.64 2.21 3.42
N GLY A 107 13.70 2.91 2.28
CA GLY A 107 14.86 2.92 1.39
C GLY A 107 14.96 1.69 0.50
N LYS A 108 15.69 1.83 -0.62
CA LYS A 108 15.85 0.79 -1.63
C LYS A 108 16.35 -0.55 -1.09
N ILE A 109 17.30 -0.53 -0.16
CA ILE A 109 17.93 -1.75 0.38
C ILE A 109 16.93 -2.57 1.21
N ALA A 110 15.96 -1.92 1.88
CA ALA A 110 14.90 -2.61 2.59
C ALA A 110 13.82 -3.19 1.65
N GLY A 111 13.95 -3.01 0.33
CA GLY A 111 12.99 -3.50 -0.65
C GLY A 111 11.79 -2.57 -0.84
N ALA A 112 11.96 -1.26 -0.65
CA ALA A 112 10.94 -0.28 -1.03
C ALA A 112 10.76 -0.29 -2.56
N GLY A 113 9.55 -0.66 -3.02
CA GLY A 113 9.21 -0.69 -4.45
C GLY A 113 8.89 0.70 -5.04
N VAL A 114 8.56 1.65 -4.16
CA VAL A 114 8.42 3.08 -4.43
C VAL A 114 9.18 3.78 -3.31
N GLU A 115 10.38 4.26 -3.61
CA GLU A 115 11.31 4.78 -2.60
C GLU A 115 10.90 6.17 -2.08
N ASP A 116 10.39 7.01 -2.98
CA ASP A 116 10.13 8.42 -2.66
C ASP A 116 8.79 8.66 -1.92
N HIS A 117 7.97 7.63 -1.78
CA HIS A 117 6.65 7.73 -1.14
C HIS A 117 6.37 6.53 -0.22
N ILE A 118 6.41 6.77 1.09
CA ILE A 118 6.19 5.75 2.11
C ILE A 118 4.78 5.17 2.04
N HIS A 119 4.68 3.88 2.36
CA HIS A 119 3.40 3.21 2.39
C HIS A 119 3.46 1.98 3.30
N PHE A 120 2.37 1.72 4.00
CA PHE A 120 2.14 0.50 4.73
C PHE A 120 1.60 -0.58 3.80
N HIS A 121 2.12 -1.78 3.97
CA HIS A 121 1.57 -3.02 3.44
C HIS A 121 0.66 -3.64 4.50
N ILE A 122 -0.51 -4.12 4.09
CA ILE A 122 -1.39 -4.97 4.89
C ILE A 122 -1.64 -6.25 4.11
N VAL A 123 -1.11 -7.37 4.62
CA VAL A 123 -1.08 -8.65 3.92
C VAL A 123 -1.83 -9.69 4.76
N PRO A 124 -3.07 -10.08 4.37
CA PRO A 124 -3.82 -11.17 5.03
C PRO A 124 -3.08 -12.51 4.97
N ARG A 125 -3.20 -13.34 6.01
CA ARG A 125 -2.52 -14.65 6.14
C ARG A 125 -3.47 -15.76 6.58
N TRP A 126 -3.11 -16.97 6.16
CA TRP A 126 -3.71 -18.28 6.46
C TRP A 126 -2.57 -19.32 6.57
#